data_AF-A0A947EVS1-F1
#
_entry.id   AF-A0A947EVS1-F1
#
_cell.length_a   1.000
_cell.length_b   1.000
_cell.length_c   1.000
_cell.angle_alpha   90.00
_cell.angle_beta   90.00
_cell.angle_gamma   90.00
#
_symmetry.space_group_name_H-M   'P 1'
#
loop_
_entity.id
_entity.type
_entity.pdbx_description
1 polymer ?
#
loop_
_entity_poly.entity_id
_entity_poly.type
_entity_poly.pdbx_seq_one_letter_code
_entity_poly.pdbx_strand_id
1 'polypeptide(L)'
;MAETKIHAYYDDDDVLMHAVKKVKAARHHIEEVYCPFPVHGLDKAMGLAPTRIAITSFMYGCLGLAVAITMMNYIMIQDWPMNIGGKPSFSYIENMPAFVPIMFEMTVFFAAHLMVITFYLRSKLWPFKEAENPDVRSTDDHFVMEVEVHNNEDELKELLLETGAVELNIIKTRH
;
A
#
# COMPACT_ATOMS: atom_id res chain seq x y z
N MET A 1 25.73 15.91 -8.05
CA MET A 1 25.46 17.19 -7.35
C MET A 1 24.83 16.82 -6.03
N ALA A 2 25.08 17.53 -4.93
CA ALA A 2 24.43 17.20 -3.66
C ALA A 2 22.94 17.55 -3.79
N GLU A 3 22.06 16.56 -3.70
CA GLU A 3 20.61 16.80 -3.61
C GLU A 3 20.32 17.47 -2.27
N THR A 4 19.75 18.67 -2.35
CA THR A 4 19.30 19.40 -1.17
C THR A 4 17.80 19.25 -1.10
N LYS A 5 17.29 18.87 0.06
CA LYS A 5 15.86 18.67 0.30
C LYS A 5 15.40 19.58 1.42
N ILE A 6 14.17 20.07 1.33
CA ILE A 6 13.52 20.84 2.39
C ILE A 6 12.40 20.00 2.98
N HIS A 7 12.43 19.81 4.29
CA HIS A 7 11.33 19.25 5.08
C HIS A 7 10.52 20.41 5.64
N ALA A 8 9.29 20.56 5.15
CA ALA A 8 8.32 21.51 5.66
C ALA A 8 7.38 20.82 6.64
N TYR A 9 7.29 21.35 7.86
CA TYR A 9 6.46 20.81 8.92
C TYR A 9 5.16 21.59 9.03
N TYR A 10 4.05 20.87 9.13
CA TYR A 10 2.70 21.42 9.32
C TYR A 10 2.07 20.79 10.55
N ASP A 11 1.18 21.53 11.20
CA ASP A 11 0.44 21.16 12.41
C ASP A 11 -0.97 20.64 12.13
N ASP A 12 -1.53 20.94 10.95
CA ASP A 12 -2.92 20.64 10.60
C ASP A 12 -3.05 20.10 9.16
N ASP A 13 -4.00 19.18 8.95
CA ASP A 13 -4.20 18.50 7.68
C ASP A 13 -4.83 19.39 6.60
N ASP A 14 -5.67 20.37 6.97
CA ASP A 14 -6.22 21.35 6.03
C ASP A 14 -5.11 22.28 5.51
N VAL A 15 -4.19 22.69 6.38
CA VAL A 15 -3.04 23.53 6.03
C VAL A 15 -2.10 22.76 5.10
N LEU A 16 -1.77 21.50 5.44
CA LEU A 16 -1.01 20.61 4.57
C LEU A 16 -1.67 20.46 3.19
N MET A 17 -2.99 20.27 3.17
CA MET A 17 -3.72 20.05 1.92
C MET A 17 -3.71 21.27 1.00
N HIS A 18 -3.81 22.46 1.59
CA HIS A 18 -3.64 23.71 0.87
C HIS A 18 -2.20 23.89 0.37
N ALA A 19 -1.20 23.56 1.20
CA ALA A 19 0.21 23.62 0.86
C ALA A 19 0.56 22.71 -0.33
N VAL A 20 0.17 21.44 -0.30
CA VAL A 20 0.39 20.47 -1.38
C VAL A 20 -0.16 20.98 -2.71
N LYS A 21 -1.38 21.56 -2.71
CA LYS A 21 -1.99 22.14 -3.91
C LYS A 21 -1.21 23.34 -4.44
N LYS A 22 -0.78 24.25 -3.56
CA LYS A 22 0.02 25.43 -3.93
C LYS A 22 1.38 25.04 -4.49
N VAL A 23 2.11 24.15 -3.80
CA VAL A 23 3.44 23.66 -4.21
C VAL A 23 3.38 22.94 -5.56
N LYS A 24 2.36 22.10 -5.75
CA LYS A 24 2.12 21.44 -7.04
C LYS A 24 1.73 22.41 -8.15
N ALA A 25 0.93 23.44 -7.86
CA ALA A 25 0.58 24.49 -8.83
C ALA A 25 1.82 25.31 -9.25
N ALA A 26 2.75 25.56 -8.31
CA ALA A 26 4.05 26.16 -8.55
C ALA A 26 5.04 25.23 -9.27
N ARG A 27 4.65 23.99 -9.57
CA ARG A 27 5.44 22.96 -10.29
C ARG A 27 6.72 22.53 -9.56
N HIS A 28 6.73 22.63 -8.24
CA HIS A 28 7.76 21.97 -7.44
C HIS A 28 7.45 20.48 -7.28
N HIS A 29 8.49 19.65 -7.36
CA HIS A 29 8.36 18.21 -7.18
C HIS A 29 8.36 17.87 -5.69
N ILE A 30 7.23 17.36 -5.20
CA ILE A 30 7.11 16.80 -3.85
C ILE A 30 7.58 15.34 -3.95
N GLU A 31 8.61 14.98 -3.19
CA GLU A 31 9.11 13.61 -3.17
C GLU A 31 8.19 12.73 -2.33
N GLU A 32 8.00 13.09 -1.06
CA GLU A 32 7.22 12.32 -0.10
C GLU A 32 6.46 13.24 0.86
N VAL A 33 5.36 12.72 1.40
CA VAL A 33 4.58 13.37 2.46
C VAL A 33 4.35 12.36 3.58
N TYR A 34 4.92 12.65 4.74
CA TYR A 34 4.81 11.83 5.93
C TYR A 34 3.68 12.37 6.80
N CYS A 35 2.73 11.52 7.14
CA CYS A 35 1.58 11.85 7.97
C CYS A 35 1.44 10.83 9.11
N PRO A 36 1.09 11.26 10.34
CA PRO A 36 0.84 10.35 11.45
C PRO A 36 -0.40 9.47 11.22
N PHE A 37 -1.35 9.95 10.40
CA PHE A 37 -2.57 9.24 10.06
C PHE A 37 -3.00 9.48 8.59
N PRO A 38 -3.96 8.69 8.06
CA PRO A 38 -4.43 8.85 6.69
C PRO A 38 -5.20 10.17 6.46
N VAL A 39 -4.62 11.07 5.68
CA VAL A 39 -5.29 12.30 5.23
C VAL A 39 -6.10 12.02 3.96
N HIS A 40 -7.40 12.22 4.03
CA HIS A 40 -8.30 11.86 2.93
C HIS A 40 -8.13 12.82 1.74
N GLY A 41 -7.83 12.27 0.57
CA GLY A 41 -7.65 13.03 -0.68
C GLY A 41 -6.24 13.59 -0.89
N LEU A 42 -5.29 13.29 0.00
CA LEU A 42 -3.87 13.62 -0.19
C LEU A 42 -3.29 12.96 -1.43
N ASP A 43 -3.61 11.68 -1.65
CA ASP A 43 -3.26 10.93 -2.86
C ASP A 43 -3.72 11.63 -4.15
N LYS A 44 -4.95 12.14 -4.15
CA LYS A 44 -5.53 12.90 -5.28
C LYS A 44 -4.86 14.26 -5.45
N ALA A 45 -4.56 14.96 -4.35
CA ALA A 45 -3.87 16.25 -4.39
C ALA A 45 -2.44 16.09 -4.94
N MET A 46 -1.69 15.11 -4.44
CA MET A 46 -0.37 14.72 -4.96
C MET A 46 -0.46 14.21 -6.40
N GLY A 47 -1.59 13.62 -6.80
CA GLY A 47 -1.80 13.07 -8.14
C GLY A 47 -1.14 11.71 -8.32
N LEU A 48 -1.14 10.91 -7.26
CA LEU A 48 -0.61 9.55 -7.27
C LEU A 48 -1.48 8.65 -8.15
N ALA A 49 -0.82 7.68 -8.80
CA ALA A 49 -1.53 6.67 -9.57
C ALA A 49 -2.29 5.70 -8.64
N PRO A 50 -3.45 5.18 -9.05
CA PRO A 50 -4.19 4.21 -8.24
C PRO A 50 -3.40 2.91 -8.05
N THR A 51 -3.56 2.29 -6.88
CA THR A 51 -2.90 1.03 -6.58
C THR A 51 -3.56 -0.14 -7.33
N ARG A 52 -2.78 -1.21 -7.58
CA ARG A 52 -3.25 -2.41 -8.30
C ARG A 52 -3.49 -3.62 -7.38
N ILE A 53 -3.53 -3.40 -6.05
CA ILE A 53 -3.61 -4.46 -5.04
C ILE A 53 -4.92 -5.26 -5.15
N ALA A 54 -6.03 -4.59 -5.48
CA ALA A 54 -7.32 -5.26 -5.68
C ALA A 54 -7.28 -6.25 -6.85
N ILE A 55 -6.65 -5.87 -7.96
CA ILE A 55 -6.52 -6.73 -9.15
C ILE A 55 -5.67 -7.97 -8.81
N THR A 56 -4.58 -7.79 -8.07
CA THR A 56 -3.75 -8.94 -7.63
C THR A 56 -4.50 -9.87 -6.68
N SER A 57 -5.29 -9.33 -5.75
CA SER A 57 -6.10 -10.14 -4.82
C SER A 57 -7.13 -10.99 -5.56
N PHE A 58 -7.78 -10.45 -6.59
CA PHE A 58 -8.71 -11.21 -7.43
C PHE A 58 -8.01 -12.40 -8.12
N MET A 59 -6.82 -12.17 -8.70
CA MET A 59 -6.05 -13.24 -9.33
C MET A 59 -5.63 -14.33 -8.32
N TYR A 60 -5.25 -13.93 -7.10
CA TYR A 60 -4.94 -14.87 -6.02
C TYR A 60 -6.16 -15.68 -5.58
N GLY A 61 -7.35 -15.09 -5.54
CA GLY A 61 -8.61 -15.81 -5.29
C GLY A 61 -8.89 -16.86 -6.37
N CYS A 62 -8.76 -16.50 -7.66
CA CYS A 62 -8.91 -17.46 -8.76
C CYS A 62 -7.93 -18.63 -8.65
N LEU A 63 -6.69 -18.36 -8.25
CA LEU A 63 -5.69 -19.39 -7.99
C LEU A 63 -6.12 -20.31 -6.83
N GLY A 64 -6.58 -19.75 -5.70
CA GLY A 64 -7.07 -20.53 -4.57
C GLY A 64 -8.24 -21.44 -4.93
N LEU A 65 -9.18 -20.95 -5.74
CA LEU A 65 -10.29 -21.75 -6.26
C LEU A 65 -9.80 -22.90 -7.16
N ALA A 66 -8.88 -22.61 -8.09
CA ALA A 66 -8.31 -23.63 -8.97
C ALA A 66 -7.56 -24.72 -8.19
N VAL A 67 -6.80 -24.33 -7.15
CA VAL A 67 -6.12 -25.26 -6.24
C VAL A 67 -7.14 -26.14 -5.51
N ALA A 68 -8.20 -25.56 -4.95
CA ALA A 68 -9.22 -26.32 -4.22
C ALA A 68 -9.94 -27.34 -5.11
N ILE A 69 -10.35 -26.95 -6.32
CA ILE A 69 -11.02 -27.84 -7.27
C ILE A 69 -10.08 -28.99 -7.67
N THR A 70 -8.84 -28.67 -8.05
CA THR A 70 -7.85 -29.66 -8.50
C THR A 70 -7.51 -30.64 -7.38
N MET A 71 -7.27 -30.13 -6.17
CA MET A 71 -6.95 -30.94 -4.99
C MET A 71 -8.10 -31.90 -4.64
N MET A 72 -9.34 -31.40 -4.53
CA MET A 72 -10.48 -32.23 -4.14
C MET A 72 -10.83 -33.26 -5.20
N ASN A 73 -10.77 -32.89 -6.49
CA ASN A 73 -11.01 -33.81 -7.59
C ASN A 73 -9.96 -34.94 -7.63
N TYR A 74 -8.69 -34.59 -7.42
CA TYR A 74 -7.61 -35.58 -7.39
C TYR A 74 -7.80 -36.57 -6.23
N ILE A 75 -7.90 -36.09 -4.99
CA ILE A 75 -7.92 -36.95 -3.80
C ILE A 75 -9.18 -37.82 -3.75
N MET A 76 -10.35 -37.22 -3.93
CA MET A 76 -11.63 -37.89 -3.64
C MET A 76 -12.16 -38.77 -4.78
N ILE A 77 -11.66 -38.60 -6.01
CA ILE A 77 -12.24 -39.21 -7.21
C ILE A 77 -11.20 -39.96 -8.01
N GLN A 78 -10.05 -39.34 -8.30
CA GLN A 78 -9.03 -39.96 -9.16
C GLN A 78 -8.10 -40.91 -8.40
N ASP A 79 -7.60 -40.49 -7.24
CA ASP A 79 -6.60 -41.23 -6.48
C ASP A 79 -7.25 -42.35 -5.65
N TRP A 80 -8.19 -41.99 -4.76
CA TRP A 80 -8.86 -42.98 -3.91
C TRP A 80 -10.36 -42.72 -3.75
N PRO A 81 -11.19 -43.17 -4.71
CA PRO A 81 -12.64 -43.05 -4.62
C PRO A 81 -13.22 -43.99 -3.57
N MET A 82 -13.35 -43.51 -2.33
CA MET A 82 -13.96 -44.24 -1.22
C MET A 82 -15.47 -44.00 -1.16
N ASN A 83 -16.23 -45.03 -0.75
CA ASN A 83 -17.62 -44.86 -0.36
C ASN A 83 -17.69 -44.48 1.12
N ILE A 84 -17.90 -43.20 1.41
CA ILE A 84 -18.01 -42.66 2.78
C ILE A 84 -19.45 -42.18 3.00
N GLY A 85 -20.19 -42.89 3.85
CA GLY A 85 -21.57 -42.52 4.21
C GLY A 85 -22.57 -42.59 3.06
N GLY A 86 -22.30 -43.38 2.01
CA GLY A 86 -23.17 -43.52 0.85
C GLY A 86 -23.15 -42.32 -0.11
N LYS A 87 -22.23 -41.37 0.08
CA LYS A 87 -22.12 -40.20 -0.80
C LYS A 87 -21.57 -40.60 -2.17
N PRO A 88 -22.10 -40.03 -3.26
CA PRO A 88 -21.61 -40.33 -4.60
C PRO A 88 -20.18 -39.81 -4.77
N SER A 89 -19.19 -40.70 -4.90
CA SER A 89 -17.77 -40.36 -5.13
C SER A 89 -17.28 -40.71 -6.54
N PHE A 90 -18.20 -41.07 -7.45
CA PHE A 90 -17.88 -41.47 -8.82
C PHE A 90 -17.68 -40.29 -9.77
N SER A 91 -18.27 -39.13 -9.48
CA SER A 91 -18.17 -37.91 -10.28
C SER A 91 -18.10 -36.67 -9.40
N TYR A 92 -17.32 -35.68 -9.84
CA TYR A 92 -17.12 -34.43 -9.11
C TYR A 92 -18.41 -33.64 -8.93
N ILE A 93 -19.27 -33.67 -9.94
CA ILE A 93 -20.53 -32.92 -9.95
C ILE A 93 -21.49 -33.44 -8.88
N GLU A 94 -21.53 -34.75 -8.66
CA GLU A 94 -22.47 -35.38 -7.73
C GLU A 94 -22.14 -35.07 -6.27
N ASN A 95 -20.85 -34.97 -5.92
CA ASN A 95 -20.39 -34.65 -4.56
C ASN A 95 -20.04 -33.18 -4.35
N MET A 96 -20.11 -32.34 -5.40
CA MET A 96 -19.67 -30.95 -5.40
C MET A 96 -20.18 -30.13 -4.20
N PRO A 97 -21.46 -30.24 -3.76
CA PRO A 97 -21.96 -29.45 -2.64
C PRO A 97 -21.17 -29.66 -1.33
N ALA A 98 -20.59 -30.85 -1.12
CA ALA A 98 -19.77 -31.13 0.06
C ALA A 98 -18.41 -30.41 0.03
N PHE A 99 -17.95 -30.01 -1.15
CA PHE A 99 -16.64 -29.37 -1.36
C PHE A 99 -16.72 -27.84 -1.38
N VAL A 100 -17.92 -27.27 -1.53
CA VAL A 100 -18.14 -25.81 -1.58
C VAL A 100 -17.54 -25.07 -0.38
N PRO A 101 -17.68 -25.52 0.88
CA PRO A 101 -17.06 -24.84 2.02
C PRO A 101 -15.54 -24.75 1.88
N ILE A 102 -14.88 -25.82 1.42
CA ILE A 102 -13.42 -25.85 1.24
C ILE A 102 -13.02 -24.94 0.07
N MET A 103 -13.77 -24.94 -1.03
CA MET A 103 -13.52 -24.04 -2.16
C MET A 103 -13.61 -22.57 -1.75
N PHE A 104 -14.59 -22.21 -0.92
CA PHE A 104 -14.74 -20.87 -0.38
C PHE A 104 -13.56 -20.48 0.50
N GLU A 105 -13.23 -21.29 1.51
CA GLU A 105 -12.14 -20.99 2.44
C GLU A 105 -10.78 -20.87 1.74
N MET A 106 -10.49 -21.75 0.78
CA MET A 106 -9.25 -21.68 0.00
C MET A 106 -9.17 -20.43 -0.87
N THR A 107 -10.30 -19.99 -1.44
CA THR A 107 -10.35 -18.74 -2.21
C THR A 107 -10.02 -17.54 -1.32
N VAL A 108 -10.62 -17.46 -0.13
CA VAL A 108 -10.40 -16.38 0.85
C VAL A 108 -8.96 -16.42 1.38
N PHE A 109 -8.46 -17.60 1.72
CA PHE A 109 -7.11 -17.79 2.26
C PHE A 109 -6.03 -17.27 1.30
N PHE A 110 -6.08 -17.69 0.03
CA PHE A 110 -5.11 -17.26 -0.98
C PHE A 110 -5.25 -15.77 -1.29
N ALA A 111 -6.48 -15.27 -1.45
CA ALA A 111 -6.73 -13.85 -1.72
C ALA A 111 -6.15 -12.94 -0.62
N ALA A 112 -6.36 -13.30 0.66
CA ALA A 112 -5.94 -12.51 1.81
C ALA A 112 -4.44 -12.61 2.12
N HIS A 113 -3.86 -13.82 2.16
CA HIS A 113 -2.45 -13.94 2.54
C HIS A 113 -1.51 -13.41 1.45
N LEU A 114 -1.77 -13.74 0.19
CA LEU A 114 -0.91 -13.31 -0.91
C LEU A 114 -0.99 -11.79 -1.15
N MET A 115 -2.15 -11.15 -0.89
CA MET A 115 -2.23 -9.68 -0.98
C MET A 115 -1.44 -8.99 0.13
N VAL A 116 -1.46 -9.51 1.36
CA VAL A 116 -0.70 -8.93 2.49
C VAL A 116 0.80 -9.07 2.23
N ILE A 117 1.25 -10.23 1.76
CA ILE A 117 2.66 -10.44 1.39
C ILE A 117 3.07 -9.48 0.25
N THR A 118 2.21 -9.32 -0.76
CA THR A 118 2.45 -8.36 -1.86
C THR A 118 2.57 -6.93 -1.35
N PHE A 119 1.72 -6.53 -0.40
CA PHE A 119 1.78 -5.22 0.23
C PHE A 119 3.11 -5.00 0.96
N TYR A 120 3.56 -5.96 1.78
CA TYR A 120 4.85 -5.87 2.46
C TYR A 120 6.04 -5.79 1.50
N LEU A 121 6.05 -6.60 0.45
CA LEU A 121 7.14 -6.60 -0.54
C LEU A 121 7.17 -5.29 -1.34
N ARG A 122 6.02 -4.78 -1.78
CA ARG A 122 5.94 -3.54 -2.56
C ARG A 122 6.23 -2.30 -1.73
N SER A 123 5.84 -2.29 -0.46
CA SER A 123 6.08 -1.17 0.47
C SER A 123 7.42 -1.30 1.19
N LYS A 124 8.21 -2.33 0.88
CA LYS A 124 9.48 -2.65 1.54
C LYS A 124 9.35 -2.66 3.06
N LEU A 125 8.46 -3.50 3.60
CA LEU A 125 8.26 -3.66 5.04
C LEU A 125 8.71 -5.07 5.46
N TRP A 126 9.67 -5.16 6.37
CA TRP A 126 10.14 -6.42 6.96
C TRP A 126 10.68 -6.19 8.38
N PRO A 127 10.71 -7.22 9.26
CA PRO A 127 10.99 -7.06 10.70
C PRO A 127 12.31 -6.36 11.07
N PHE A 128 13.30 -6.38 10.19
CA PHE A 128 14.64 -5.82 10.42
C PHE A 128 14.94 -4.60 9.54
N LYS A 129 13.92 -3.96 8.96
CA LYS A 129 14.12 -2.71 8.23
C LYS A 129 14.31 -1.57 9.23
N GLU A 130 15.33 -0.76 9.03
CA GLU A 130 15.49 0.48 9.79
C GLU A 130 14.35 1.45 9.44
N ALA A 131 13.82 2.14 10.45
CA ALA A 131 12.76 3.12 10.26
C ALA A 131 13.31 4.35 9.54
N GLU A 132 12.70 4.71 8.42
CA GLU A 132 13.08 5.85 7.57
C GLU A 132 12.25 7.09 7.95
N ASN A 133 12.06 7.34 9.25
CA ASN A 133 11.27 8.48 9.72
C ASN A 133 12.11 9.77 9.62
N PRO A 134 11.64 10.85 8.97
CA PRO A 134 12.40 12.09 8.86
C PRO A 134 12.56 12.80 10.23
N ASP A 135 11.54 12.69 11.09
CA ASP A 135 11.52 13.17 12.47
C ASP A 135 10.62 12.25 13.29
N VAL A 136 10.95 12.02 14.57
CA VAL A 136 10.12 11.23 15.49
C VAL A 136 8.75 11.88 15.70
N ARG A 137 8.67 13.22 15.63
CA ARG A 137 7.41 13.97 15.74
C ARG A 137 6.42 13.69 14.61
N SER A 138 6.90 13.20 13.46
CA SER A 138 6.06 12.93 12.28
C SER A 138 5.10 11.76 12.45
N THR A 139 5.34 10.91 13.46
CA THR A 139 4.46 9.78 13.77
C THR A 139 3.37 10.11 14.79
N ASP A 140 3.50 11.22 15.52
CA ASP A 140 2.58 11.59 16.61
C ASP A 140 1.69 12.78 16.21
N ASP A 141 2.29 13.89 15.76
CA ASP A 141 1.60 15.18 15.72
C ASP A 141 1.84 15.95 14.41
N HIS A 142 3.07 15.99 13.91
CA HIS A 142 3.41 16.87 12.78
C HIS A 142 3.31 16.15 11.42
N PHE A 143 2.87 16.87 10.40
CA PHE A 143 2.94 16.43 9.01
C PHE A 143 4.21 16.97 8.36
N VAL A 144 4.91 16.15 7.59
CA VAL A 144 6.17 16.54 6.95
C VAL A 144 6.04 16.38 5.44
N MET A 145 6.25 17.48 4.70
CA MET A 145 6.34 17.47 3.25
C MET A 145 7.80 17.61 2.83
N GLU A 146 8.31 16.65 2.08
CA GLU A 146 9.67 16.62 1.55
C GLU A 146 9.66 17.12 0.10
N VAL A 147 10.37 18.23 -0.16
CA VAL A 147 10.44 18.86 -1.48
C VAL A 147 11.90 18.95 -1.93
N GLU A 148 12.18 18.49 -3.15
CA GLU A 148 13.51 18.55 -3.74
C GLU A 148 13.86 19.99 -4.18
N VAL A 149 15.06 20.46 -3.84
CA VAL A 149 15.56 21.78 -4.23
C VAL A 149 16.40 21.65 -5.50
N HIS A 150 15.90 22.20 -6.61
CA HIS A 150 16.66 22.23 -7.86
C HIS A 150 17.50 23.51 -8.01
N ASN A 151 16.86 24.67 -8.19
CA ASN A 151 17.56 25.90 -8.61
C ASN A 151 17.39 27.11 -7.68
N ASN A 152 16.28 27.21 -6.94
CA ASN A 152 15.98 28.40 -6.12
C ASN A 152 15.51 28.01 -4.72
N GLU A 153 16.47 27.92 -3.79
CA GLU A 153 16.23 27.53 -2.41
C GLU A 153 15.40 28.58 -1.66
N ASP A 154 15.67 29.87 -1.89
CA ASP A 154 15.05 30.97 -1.14
C ASP A 154 13.59 31.17 -1.55
N GLU A 155 13.28 31.11 -2.86
CA GLU A 155 11.91 31.18 -3.35
C GLU A 155 11.05 30.01 -2.84
N LEU A 156 11.63 28.80 -2.77
CA LEU A 156 10.92 27.65 -2.24
C LEU A 156 10.64 27.79 -0.74
N LYS A 157 11.59 28.33 0.04
CA LYS A 157 11.36 28.62 1.47
C LYS A 157 10.24 29.64 1.66
N GLU A 158 10.26 30.74 0.93
CA GLU A 158 9.23 31.77 0.99
C GLU A 158 7.86 31.17 0.66
N LEU A 159 7.77 30.36 -0.39
CA LEU A 159 6.54 29.65 -0.76
C LEU A 159 6.04 28.73 0.37
N LEU A 160 6.93 27.93 0.96
CA LEU A 160 6.56 27.00 2.02
C LEU A 160 6.11 27.74 3.30
N LEU A 161 6.77 28.85 3.67
CA LEU A 161 6.34 29.70 4.78
C LEU A 161 4.98 30.35 4.50
N GLU A 162 4.72 30.81 3.27
CA GLU A 162 3.42 31.39 2.88
C GLU A 162 2.29 30.35 2.95
N THR A 163 2.61 29.06 2.80
CA THR A 163 1.63 27.98 2.92
C THR A 163 1.27 27.60 4.35
N GLY A 164 1.95 28.15 5.36
CA GLY A 164 1.71 27.87 6.77
C GLY A 164 2.65 26.83 7.37
N ALA A 165 3.84 26.62 6.81
CA ALA A 165 4.84 25.75 7.43
C ALA A 165 5.31 26.33 8.78
N VAL A 166 5.23 25.52 9.83
CA VAL A 166 5.62 25.87 11.21
C VAL A 166 7.15 25.85 11.37
N GLU A 167 7.79 24.88 10.71
CA GLU A 167 9.24 24.66 10.77
C GLU A 167 9.74 24.26 9.37
N LEU A 168 10.94 24.72 8.99
CA LEU A 168 11.62 24.33 7.75
C LEU A 168 13.01 23.81 8.08
N ASN A 169 13.28 22.54 7.74
CA ASN A 169 14.59 21.92 7.90
C ASN A 169 15.21 21.62 6.53
N ILE A 170 16.45 22.09 6.32
CA ILE A 170 17.20 21.89 5.08
C ILE A 170 18.16 20.72 5.29
N ILE A 171 17.95 19.65 4.54
CA ILE A 171 18.79 18.46 4.58
C ILE A 171 19.67 18.44 3.33
N LYS A 172 20.99 18.38 3.55
CA LYS A 172 21.98 18.26 2.48
C LYS A 172 22.52 16.83 2.50
N THR A 173 22.05 16.01 1.58
CA THR A 173 22.55 14.64 1.47
C THR A 173 23.86 14.67 0.68
N ARG A 174 24.99 14.41 1.36
CA ARG A 174 26.24 14.06 0.68
C ARG A 174 26.19 12.57 0.37
N HIS A 175 26.32 12.22 -0.91
CA HIS A 175 26.67 10.86 -1.32
C HIS A 175 28.02 10.45 -0.73
#